data_AF-A0A094G190-F1
#
_entry.id   AF-A0A094G190-F1
#
_cell.length_a   1.000
_cell.length_b   1.000
_cell.length_c   1.000
_cell.angle_alpha   90.00
_cell.angle_beta   90.00
_cell.angle_gamma   90.00
#
_symmetry.space_group_name_H-M   'P 1'
#
loop_
_entity.id
_entity.type
_entity.pdbx_description
1 polymer ?
#
loop_
_entity_poly.entity_id
_entity_poly.type
_entity_poly.pdbx_seq_one_letter_code
_entity_poly.pdbx_strand_id
1 'polypeptide(L)'
;MTTDDRSPSKTHHHICFVFQGASPDLAIQAVETGTAAFPLWAQTPLANRREILLDVAKVLRQKHEPLSRTKSCSPVWSHINLEDAVGPIEETVAFLTDLLTGAIPPTHGDSYALVFKEPDAAGRRCTVQRRRDPPSQPLSEDELEYPATIIEGLTPDMHYIESFGPIYGIVVVDSELEALQMVKSSAYGLSAAIFTQNRFNALNISREIRAAAHVNSLTVHDEPTLPHGGHGDSGWGRFGARWGLDEFLHERTVILNKYIIMQASTIAMELLKDHGHCSPTADI
;
A
#
# COMPACT_ATOMS: atom_id res chain seq x y z
N MET A 1 -3.50 6.95 -19.98
CA MET A 1 -3.75 8.11 -20.85
C MET A 1 -4.54 9.13 -20.02
N THR A 2 -3.86 9.76 -19.07
CA THR A 2 -4.36 10.80 -18.17
C THR A 2 -3.18 11.75 -17.96
N THR A 3 -2.77 12.38 -19.05
CA THR A 3 -1.57 13.24 -19.15
C THR A 3 -1.88 14.72 -19.05
N ASP A 4 -3.15 15.09 -18.90
CA ASP A 4 -3.53 16.50 -18.81
C ASP A 4 -3.41 16.98 -17.37
N ASP A 5 -2.27 17.61 -17.08
CA ASP A 5 -2.05 18.41 -15.89
C ASP A 5 -3.00 19.61 -15.86
N ARG A 6 -4.13 19.45 -15.16
CA ARG A 6 -5.16 20.49 -14.95
C ARG A 6 -5.00 21.22 -13.61
N SER A 7 -3.78 21.28 -13.06
CA SER A 7 -3.55 22.06 -11.84
C SER A 7 -3.90 23.53 -12.07
N PRO A 8 -4.80 24.13 -11.27
CA PRO A 8 -5.16 25.55 -11.37
C PRO A 8 -4.01 26.51 -10.99
N SER A 9 -2.84 25.99 -10.61
CA SER A 9 -1.63 26.75 -10.29
C SER A 9 -0.83 27.26 -11.51
N LYS A 10 -1.36 27.10 -12.73
CA LYS A 10 -0.72 27.54 -13.99
C LYS A 10 -0.80 29.06 -14.25
N THR A 11 -0.79 29.88 -13.21
CA THR A 11 -0.66 31.33 -13.28
C THR A 11 0.72 31.73 -12.78
N HIS A 12 1.55 32.27 -13.68
CA HIS A 12 2.80 33.03 -13.44
C HIS A 12 3.59 32.72 -12.15
N HIS A 13 4.69 31.97 -12.29
CA HIS A 13 5.96 32.00 -11.53
C HIS A 13 6.02 32.64 -10.12
N HIS A 14 5.10 32.34 -9.22
CA HIS A 14 5.27 32.60 -7.79
C HIS A 14 5.37 31.26 -7.07
N ILE A 15 6.62 30.86 -6.74
CA ILE A 15 6.85 29.72 -5.85
C ILE A 15 6.61 30.26 -4.44
N CYS A 16 5.43 30.00 -3.88
CA CYS A 16 5.02 30.57 -2.60
C CYS A 16 5.66 29.88 -1.38
N PHE A 17 6.24 28.68 -1.53
CA PHE A 17 6.77 27.89 -0.40
C PHE A 17 8.03 27.10 -0.76
N VAL A 18 8.91 26.96 0.23
CA VAL A 18 9.91 25.90 0.35
C VAL A 18 9.75 25.29 1.73
N PHE A 19 9.24 24.07 1.82
CA PHE A 19 9.16 23.35 3.09
C PHE A 19 10.56 22.85 3.49
N GLN A 20 10.80 22.63 4.79
CA GLN A 20 11.91 21.77 5.21
C GLN A 20 11.59 20.36 4.74
N GLY A 21 12.08 20.04 3.54
CA GLY A 21 12.01 18.73 2.94
C GLY A 21 13.40 18.12 2.89
N ALA A 22 13.47 16.79 2.78
CA ALA A 22 14.71 16.15 2.35
C ALA A 22 15.16 16.80 1.03
N SER A 23 16.42 17.22 0.95
CA SER A 23 16.99 17.64 -0.33
C SER A 23 16.98 16.44 -1.29
N PRO A 24 16.95 16.67 -2.61
CA PRO A 24 17.13 15.59 -3.58
C PRO A 24 18.38 14.76 -3.27
N ASP A 25 19.48 15.39 -2.85
CA ASP A 25 20.72 14.71 -2.47
C ASP A 25 20.53 13.82 -1.23
N LEU A 26 19.80 14.29 -0.22
CA LEU A 26 19.50 13.49 0.97
C LEU A 26 18.61 12.27 0.62
N ALA A 27 17.64 12.46 -0.28
CA ALA A 27 16.79 11.37 -0.77
C ALA A 27 17.61 10.35 -1.57
N ILE A 28 18.51 10.81 -2.45
CA ILE A 28 19.43 9.94 -3.20
C ILE A 28 20.34 9.18 -2.23
N GLN A 29 20.95 9.88 -1.27
CA GLN A 29 21.82 9.26 -0.27
C GLN A 29 21.08 8.20 0.55
N ALA A 30 19.82 8.43 0.93
CA ALA A 30 19.00 7.45 1.63
C ALA A 30 18.77 6.19 0.78
N VAL A 31 18.45 6.35 -0.51
CA VAL A 31 18.26 5.24 -1.45
C VAL A 31 19.56 4.47 -1.67
N GLU A 32 20.68 5.16 -1.86
CA GLU A 32 21.99 4.55 -2.05
C GLU A 32 22.44 3.77 -0.82
N THR A 33 22.24 4.35 0.38
CA THR A 33 22.54 3.69 1.65
C THR A 33 21.70 2.43 1.84
N GLY A 34 20.39 2.51 1.56
CA GLY A 34 19.51 1.33 1.60
C GLY A 34 19.93 0.26 0.60
N THR A 35 20.29 0.65 -0.62
CA THR A 35 20.76 -0.27 -1.67
C THR A 35 22.06 -0.95 -1.28
N ALA A 36 23.02 -0.22 -0.72
CA ALA A 36 24.30 -0.77 -0.27
C ALA A 36 24.14 -1.73 0.93
N ALA A 37 23.18 -1.47 1.83
CA ALA A 37 22.90 -2.33 2.97
C ALA A 37 22.09 -3.60 2.59
N PHE A 38 21.35 -3.57 1.48
CA PHE A 38 20.41 -4.63 1.12
C PHE A 38 21.03 -6.03 0.99
N PRO A 39 22.20 -6.26 0.36
CA PRO A 39 22.79 -7.60 0.27
C PRO A 39 23.07 -8.25 1.62
N LEU A 40 23.52 -7.46 2.60
CA LEU A 40 23.75 -7.91 3.97
C LEU A 40 22.42 -8.17 4.68
N TRP A 41 21.47 -7.24 4.55
CA TRP A 41 20.13 -7.37 5.12
C TRP A 41 19.42 -8.63 4.61
N ALA A 42 19.46 -8.89 3.31
CA ALA A 42 18.84 -10.03 2.63
C ALA A 42 19.39 -11.39 3.09
N GLN A 43 20.62 -11.43 3.60
CA GLN A 43 21.24 -12.63 4.18
C GLN A 43 21.14 -12.71 5.71
N THR A 44 20.70 -11.62 6.36
CA THR A 44 20.58 -11.57 7.82
C THR A 44 19.47 -12.54 8.28
N PRO A 45 19.74 -13.42 9.26
CA PRO A 45 18.74 -14.32 9.83
C PRO A 45 17.52 -13.58 10.37
N LEU A 46 16.35 -14.22 10.31
CA LEU A 46 15.08 -13.61 10.70
C LEU A 46 15.07 -13.08 12.14
N ALA A 47 15.65 -13.84 13.09
CA ALA A 47 15.76 -13.44 14.49
C ALA A 47 16.56 -12.13 14.64
N ASN A 48 17.70 -12.03 13.96
CA ASN A 48 18.55 -10.84 13.99
C ASN A 48 17.87 -9.63 13.32
N ARG A 49 17.13 -9.83 12.22
CA ARG A 49 16.34 -8.74 11.60
C ARG A 49 15.32 -8.18 12.58
N ARG A 50 14.63 -9.06 13.31
CA ARG A 50 13.66 -8.69 14.33
C ARG A 50 14.31 -7.87 15.46
N GLU A 51 15.47 -8.29 15.95
CA GLU A 51 16.21 -7.54 16.99
C GLU A 51 16.60 -6.15 16.50
N ILE A 52 17.17 -6.05 15.29
CA ILE A 52 17.57 -4.76 14.70
C ILE A 52 16.37 -3.80 14.59
N LEU A 53 15.21 -4.27 14.11
CA LEU A 53 14.02 -3.44 13.98
C LEU A 53 13.50 -2.95 15.33
N LEU A 54 13.51 -3.81 16.36
CA LEU A 54 13.11 -3.41 17.71
C LEU A 54 14.08 -2.38 18.31
N ASP A 55 15.38 -2.51 18.06
CA ASP A 55 16.36 -1.53 18.50
C ASP A 55 16.16 -0.18 17.79
N VAL A 56 15.83 -0.18 16.49
CA VAL A 56 15.46 1.04 15.76
C VAL A 56 14.23 1.70 16.36
N ALA A 57 13.14 0.95 16.58
CA ALA A 57 11.92 1.47 17.22
C ALA A 57 12.22 2.10 18.58
N LYS A 58 13.01 1.41 19.41
CA LYS A 58 13.46 1.91 20.72
C LYS A 58 14.23 3.22 20.61
N VAL A 59 15.18 3.33 19.67
CA VAL A 59 15.96 4.55 19.47
C VAL A 59 15.06 5.71 19.00
N LEU A 60 14.10 5.45 18.12
CA LEU A 60 13.16 6.49 17.65
C LEU A 60 12.27 6.99 18.80
N ARG A 61 11.72 6.10 19.62
CA ARG A 61 10.94 6.46 20.82
C ARG A 61 11.75 7.31 21.80
N GLN A 62 13.02 6.97 22.01
CA GLN A 62 13.91 7.75 22.89
C GLN A 62 14.25 9.13 22.35
N LYS A 63 14.17 9.34 21.03
CA LYS A 63 14.43 10.61 20.35
C LYS A 63 13.19 11.50 20.18
N HIS A 64 12.07 11.20 20.84
CA HIS A 64 10.79 11.95 20.72
C HIS A 64 10.91 13.46 21.04
N GLU A 65 11.76 13.85 21.99
CA GLU A 65 11.82 15.24 22.51
C GLU A 65 12.45 16.27 21.54
N PRO A 66 13.51 15.98 20.76
CA PRO A 66 14.09 16.94 19.82
C PRO A 66 13.30 17.19 18.53
N LEU A 67 12.42 16.27 18.09
CA LEU A 67 11.67 16.43 16.83
C LEU A 67 10.52 17.46 16.95
N SER A 68 9.88 17.54 18.11
CA SER A 68 8.80 18.49 18.40
C SER A 68 9.26 19.94 18.51
N ARG A 69 10.58 20.17 18.60
CA ARG A 69 11.21 21.50 18.65
C ARG A 69 11.60 22.03 17.27
N THR A 70 11.40 21.26 16.21
CA THR A 70 11.58 21.76 14.85
C THR A 70 10.45 22.77 14.58
N LYS A 71 10.83 24.02 14.26
CA LYS A 71 9.92 25.17 14.19
C LYS A 71 8.74 25.01 13.21
N SER A 72 8.75 23.97 12.37
CA SER A 72 7.79 23.72 11.30
C SER A 72 6.75 22.64 11.61
N CYS A 73 6.78 22.04 12.81
CA CYS A 73 5.88 20.94 13.17
C CYS A 73 5.24 21.18 14.55
N SER A 74 3.91 21.21 14.62
CA SER A 74 3.21 21.35 15.92
C SER A 74 3.45 20.11 16.79
N PRO A 75 3.31 20.20 18.13
CA PRO A 75 3.45 19.04 19.00
C PRO A 75 2.55 17.87 18.62
N VAL A 76 1.33 18.16 18.15
CA VAL A 76 0.37 17.14 17.67
C VAL A 76 0.89 16.43 16.42
N TRP A 77 1.32 17.19 15.41
CA TRP A 77 1.86 16.61 14.17
C TRP A 77 3.18 15.87 14.41
N SER A 78 4.02 16.37 15.32
CA SER A 78 5.26 15.69 15.68
C SER A 78 4.99 14.35 16.36
N HIS A 79 3.94 14.27 17.19
CA HIS A 79 3.54 13.02 17.81
C HIS A 79 3.00 12.04 16.78
N ILE A 80 2.06 12.48 15.92
CA ILE A 80 1.50 11.66 14.82
C ILE A 80 2.63 11.09 13.95
N ASN A 81 3.54 11.93 13.46
CA ASN A 81 4.64 11.49 12.61
C ASN A 81 5.57 10.47 13.29
N LEU A 82 5.74 10.55 14.62
CA LEU A 82 6.54 9.56 15.34
C LEU A 82 5.79 8.24 15.51
N GLU A 83 4.50 8.28 15.86
CA GLU A 83 3.67 7.07 15.94
C GLU A 83 3.61 6.37 14.58
N ASP A 84 3.40 7.13 13.50
CA ASP A 84 3.36 6.62 12.13
C ASP A 84 4.72 6.11 11.64
N ALA A 85 5.83 6.53 12.25
CA ALA A 85 7.16 6.01 11.95
C ALA A 85 7.49 4.75 12.76
N VAL A 86 7.14 4.70 14.05
CA VAL A 86 7.54 3.61 14.94
C VAL A 86 6.56 2.45 14.91
N GLY A 87 5.26 2.75 14.92
CA GLY A 87 4.22 1.73 14.96
C GLY A 87 4.33 0.70 13.84
N PRO A 88 4.53 1.10 12.57
CA PRO A 88 4.71 0.13 11.48
C PRO A 88 5.93 -0.78 11.65
N ILE A 89 7.00 -0.30 12.29
CA ILE A 89 8.18 -1.11 12.60
C ILE A 89 7.83 -2.19 13.62
N GLU A 90 7.17 -1.79 14.70
CA GLU A 90 6.73 -2.69 15.78
C GLU A 90 5.76 -3.75 15.23
N GLU A 91 4.81 -3.34 14.38
CA GLU A 91 3.84 -4.24 13.78
C GLU A 91 4.46 -5.20 12.76
N THR A 92 5.42 -4.71 11.96
CA THR A 92 6.21 -5.56 11.06
C THR A 92 6.94 -6.66 11.83
N VAL A 93 7.53 -6.31 12.98
CA VAL A 93 8.20 -7.28 13.85
C VAL A 93 7.22 -8.30 14.43
N ALA A 94 6.02 -7.86 14.82
CA ALA A 94 4.99 -8.73 15.39
C ALA A 94 4.57 -9.82 14.40
N PHE A 95 4.45 -9.49 13.11
CA PHE A 95 4.01 -10.44 12.08
C PHE A 95 5.14 -11.17 11.35
N LEU A 96 6.40 -10.77 11.52
CA LEU A 96 7.52 -11.22 10.69
C LEU A 96 7.63 -12.75 10.53
N THR A 97 7.42 -13.49 11.64
CA THR A 97 7.48 -14.95 11.63
C THR A 97 6.30 -15.57 10.88
N ASP A 98 5.10 -15.06 11.12
CA ASP A 98 3.87 -15.59 10.54
C ASP A 98 3.76 -15.25 9.04
N LEU A 99 4.22 -14.06 8.64
CA LEU A 99 4.21 -13.60 7.25
C LEU A 99 5.02 -14.48 6.31
N LEU A 100 6.11 -15.08 6.78
CA LEU A 100 6.97 -15.95 5.99
C LEU A 100 6.64 -17.44 6.17
N THR A 101 5.59 -17.75 6.94
CA THR A 101 5.14 -19.12 7.11
C THR A 101 4.37 -19.57 5.87
N GLY A 102 4.82 -20.66 5.25
CA GLY A 102 4.15 -21.31 4.12
C GLY A 102 2.99 -22.21 4.56
N ALA A 103 2.39 -22.93 3.61
CA ALA A 103 1.30 -23.87 3.85
C ALA A 103 1.50 -25.21 3.13
N ILE A 104 0.88 -26.27 3.65
CA ILE A 104 0.84 -27.60 3.01
C ILE A 104 -0.64 -27.95 2.80
N PRO A 105 -1.28 -27.42 1.74
CA PRO A 105 -2.70 -27.68 1.51
C PRO A 105 -2.93 -29.11 0.99
N PRO A 106 -4.12 -29.68 1.24
CA PRO A 106 -4.51 -30.94 0.62
C PRO A 106 -4.59 -30.76 -0.91
N THR A 107 -4.27 -31.82 -1.63
CA THR A 107 -4.36 -31.87 -3.10
C THR A 107 -5.34 -32.95 -3.54
N HIS A 108 -5.69 -32.95 -4.82
CA HIS A 108 -6.39 -34.08 -5.43
C HIS A 108 -5.39 -35.17 -5.83
N GLY A 109 -5.82 -36.44 -5.73
CA GLY A 109 -5.02 -37.60 -6.12
C GLY A 109 -3.83 -37.86 -5.19
N ASP A 110 -2.77 -38.46 -5.76
CA ASP A 110 -1.57 -38.92 -5.03
C ASP A 110 -0.43 -37.88 -5.03
N SER A 111 -0.77 -36.59 -4.94
CA SER A 111 0.21 -35.49 -4.96
C SER A 111 0.32 -34.79 -3.61
N TYR A 112 1.41 -34.07 -3.37
CA TYR A 112 1.60 -33.22 -2.19
C TYR A 112 1.92 -31.80 -2.64
N ALA A 113 1.28 -30.79 -2.04
CA ALA A 113 1.56 -29.39 -2.33
C ALA A 113 2.33 -28.75 -1.18
N LEU A 114 3.34 -27.96 -1.54
CA LEU A 114 4.06 -27.07 -0.64
C LEU A 114 3.89 -25.65 -1.19
N VAL A 115 3.30 -24.76 -0.41
CA VAL A 115 3.15 -23.34 -0.74
C VAL A 115 4.17 -22.57 0.10
N PHE A 116 5.16 -21.99 -0.57
CA PHE A 116 6.16 -21.12 0.04
C PHE A 116 5.71 -19.67 -0.09
N LYS A 117 6.00 -18.85 0.93
CA LYS A 117 5.75 -17.42 0.89
C LYS A 117 7.09 -16.69 0.87
N GLU A 118 7.36 -15.96 -0.20
CA GLU A 118 8.67 -15.41 -0.52
C GLU A 118 8.53 -13.92 -0.83
N PRO A 119 9.50 -13.06 -0.43
CA PRO A 119 9.52 -11.67 -0.87
C PRO A 119 9.55 -11.57 -2.41
N ASP A 120 8.71 -10.71 -2.97
CA ASP A 120 8.71 -10.47 -4.42
C ASP A 120 9.97 -9.65 -4.81
N ALA A 121 11.00 -10.36 -5.27
CA ALA A 121 12.27 -9.77 -5.71
C ALA A 121 12.19 -9.10 -7.08
N ALA A 122 11.11 -9.33 -7.86
CA ALA A 122 10.88 -8.66 -9.13
C ALA A 122 10.30 -7.27 -8.85
N GLY A 123 11.14 -6.40 -8.29
CA GLY A 123 10.77 -5.07 -7.83
C GLY A 123 9.83 -4.39 -8.81
N ARG A 124 8.58 -4.20 -8.38
CA ARG A 124 7.66 -3.24 -9.00
C ARG A 124 8.38 -1.90 -8.94
N ARG A 125 9.05 -1.51 -10.03
CA ARG A 125 9.81 -0.26 -10.11
C ARG A 125 8.85 0.88 -9.85
N CYS A 126 8.87 1.40 -8.63
CA CYS A 126 8.22 2.65 -8.32
C CYS A 126 9.00 3.72 -9.08
N THR A 127 8.45 4.17 -10.20
CA THR A 127 9.10 5.18 -11.03
C THR A 127 8.71 6.52 -10.45
N VAL A 128 9.53 7.04 -9.54
CA VAL A 128 9.32 8.40 -9.02
C VAL A 128 9.62 9.38 -10.14
N GLN A 129 8.57 9.94 -10.75
CA GLN A 129 8.74 11.02 -11.71
C GLN A 129 9.13 12.30 -10.96
N ARG A 130 10.32 12.82 -11.27
CA ARG A 130 10.88 14.06 -10.74
C ARG A 130 9.96 15.22 -11.13
N ARG A 131 9.17 15.78 -10.19
CA ARG A 131 8.15 16.79 -10.54
C ARG A 131 8.60 18.26 -10.47
N ARG A 132 9.82 18.58 -10.00
CA ARG A 132 10.52 19.88 -10.20
C ARG A 132 11.89 19.89 -9.51
N ASP A 133 12.81 20.72 -10.01
CA ASP A 133 13.96 21.18 -9.24
C ASP A 133 13.51 22.27 -8.25
N PRO A 134 13.99 22.27 -6.99
CA PRO A 134 13.69 23.33 -6.04
C PRO A 134 14.27 24.68 -6.51
N PRO A 135 13.66 25.82 -6.14
CA PRO A 135 14.18 27.14 -6.49
C PRO A 135 15.58 27.39 -5.92
N SER A 136 16.35 28.19 -6.64
CA SER A 136 17.78 28.45 -6.39
C SER A 136 18.07 29.38 -5.19
N GLN A 137 17.05 29.98 -4.56
CA GLN A 137 17.22 30.85 -3.39
C GLN A 137 16.10 30.60 -2.36
N PRO A 138 16.42 30.51 -1.06
CA PRO A 138 15.41 30.48 0.00
C PRO A 138 14.78 31.87 0.17
N LEU A 139 13.45 31.92 0.23
CA LEU A 139 12.66 33.15 0.44
C LEU A 139 12.36 33.36 1.95
N SER A 140 12.02 34.59 2.34
CA SER A 140 11.85 35.04 3.73
C SER A 140 10.61 34.46 4.44
N GLU A 141 10.73 34.18 5.74
CA GLU A 141 9.75 33.48 6.59
C GLU A 141 8.46 34.25 6.91
N ASP A 142 8.38 35.56 6.65
CA ASP A 142 7.33 36.45 7.19
C ASP A 142 6.03 36.59 6.33
N GLU A 143 5.88 35.86 5.20
CA GLU A 143 4.71 35.97 4.29
C GLU A 143 3.81 34.69 4.26
N LEU A 144 3.87 33.85 5.30
CA LEU A 144 3.44 32.44 5.24
C LEU A 144 2.19 32.10 6.09
N GLU A 145 1.09 32.85 5.96
CA GLU A 145 -0.18 32.45 6.58
C GLU A 145 -1.32 32.41 5.56
N TYR A 146 -1.72 31.21 5.13
CA TYR A 146 -3.04 31.02 4.52
C TYR A 146 -4.05 30.74 5.64
N PRO A 147 -5.02 31.62 5.86
CA PRO A 147 -6.04 31.36 6.87
C PRO A 147 -6.86 30.14 6.49
N ALA A 148 -7.28 29.38 7.49
CA ALA A 148 -8.28 28.33 7.30
C ALA A 148 -9.51 28.94 6.60
N THR A 149 -9.85 28.40 5.44
CA THR A 149 -10.88 28.97 4.57
C THR A 149 -12.05 27.99 4.47
N ILE A 150 -13.25 28.43 4.85
CA ILE A 150 -14.47 27.65 4.70
C ILE A 150 -15.24 28.18 3.49
N ILE A 151 -15.65 27.29 2.60
CA ILE A 151 -16.45 27.60 1.42
C ILE A 151 -17.83 26.98 1.59
N GLU A 152 -18.85 27.82 1.67
CA GLU A 152 -20.26 27.43 1.71
C GLU A 152 -20.92 27.57 0.33
N GLY A 153 -22.08 26.94 0.14
CA GLY A 153 -22.85 27.06 -1.09
C GLY A 153 -22.20 26.37 -2.30
N LEU A 154 -21.38 25.35 -2.06
CA LEU A 154 -20.81 24.54 -3.12
C LEU A 154 -21.94 23.80 -3.87
N THR A 155 -21.90 23.90 -5.20
CA THR A 155 -22.83 23.20 -6.10
C THR A 155 -22.07 22.16 -6.92
N PRO A 156 -22.73 21.08 -7.37
CA PRO A 156 -22.08 20.04 -8.19
C PRO A 156 -21.43 20.56 -9.49
N ASP A 157 -21.88 21.71 -10.00
CA ASP A 157 -21.33 22.33 -11.22
C ASP A 157 -19.98 23.05 -10.97
N MET A 158 -19.61 23.28 -9.70
CA MET A 158 -18.35 23.91 -9.34
C MET A 158 -17.20 22.88 -9.41
N HIS A 159 -16.11 23.25 -10.07
CA HIS A 159 -14.93 22.39 -10.18
C HIS A 159 -14.02 22.57 -8.95
N TYR A 160 -14.28 21.82 -7.89
CA TYR A 160 -13.38 21.69 -6.75
C TYR A 160 -12.61 20.37 -6.84
N ILE A 161 -11.28 20.45 -6.77
CA ILE A 161 -10.37 19.30 -6.71
C ILE A 161 -9.58 19.38 -5.40
N GLU A 162 -8.95 18.27 -5.01
CA GLU A 162 -8.08 18.20 -3.84
C GLU A 162 -7.05 19.34 -3.85
N SER A 163 -7.15 20.25 -2.88
CA SER A 163 -6.37 21.49 -2.86
C SER A 163 -5.02 21.35 -2.17
N PHE A 164 -4.86 20.32 -1.32
CA PHE A 164 -3.73 20.16 -0.39
C PHE A 164 -3.45 21.42 0.47
N GLY A 165 -4.44 22.29 0.61
CA GLY A 165 -4.38 23.53 1.39
C GLY A 165 -5.46 23.56 2.46
N PRO A 166 -5.44 24.57 3.36
CA PRO A 166 -6.35 24.67 4.49
C PRO A 166 -7.75 25.17 4.07
N ILE A 167 -8.37 24.50 3.09
CA ILE A 167 -9.68 24.84 2.53
C ILE A 167 -10.67 23.71 2.85
N TYR A 168 -11.82 24.07 3.44
CA TYR A 168 -12.90 23.14 3.77
C TYR A 168 -14.19 23.53 3.06
N GLY A 169 -14.73 22.62 2.24
CA GLY A 169 -15.97 22.83 1.50
C GLY A 169 -17.19 22.25 2.22
N ILE A 170 -18.31 22.99 2.22
CA ILE A 170 -19.58 22.56 2.79
C ILE A 170 -20.63 22.44 1.68
N VAL A 171 -21.23 21.26 1.59
CA VAL A 171 -22.38 20.99 0.73
C VAL A 171 -23.56 20.60 1.62
N VAL A 172 -24.71 21.23 1.41
CA VAL A 172 -25.96 20.90 2.11
C VAL A 172 -26.78 20.00 1.20
N VAL A 173 -27.33 18.94 1.77
CA VAL A 173 -28.21 17.99 1.08
C VAL A 173 -29.50 17.81 1.88
N ASP A 174 -30.58 17.43 1.21
CA ASP A 174 -31.90 17.28 1.83
C ASP A 174 -32.12 15.88 2.42
N SER A 175 -31.26 14.91 2.08
CA SER A 175 -31.38 13.54 2.56
C SER A 175 -30.06 12.79 2.67
N GLU A 176 -30.03 11.76 3.52
CA GLU A 176 -28.89 10.83 3.62
C GLU A 176 -28.61 10.09 2.30
N LEU A 177 -29.67 9.79 1.52
CA LEU A 177 -29.52 9.13 0.22
C LEU A 177 -28.78 10.02 -0.78
N GLU A 178 -29.08 11.31 -0.78
CA GLU A 178 -28.41 12.30 -1.62
C GLU A 178 -26.93 12.46 -1.21
N ALA A 179 -26.63 12.57 0.08
CA ALA A 179 -25.25 12.54 0.59
C ALA A 179 -24.50 11.30 0.11
N LEU A 180 -25.11 10.12 0.24
CA LEU A 180 -24.49 8.87 -0.18
C LEU A 180 -24.24 8.81 -1.70
N GLN A 181 -25.18 9.30 -2.50
CA GLN A 181 -25.00 9.39 -3.96
C GLN A 181 -23.84 10.32 -4.34
N MET A 182 -23.70 11.44 -3.65
CA MET A 182 -22.59 12.37 -3.84
C MET A 182 -21.24 11.76 -3.46
N VAL A 183 -21.17 11.04 -2.33
CA VAL A 183 -19.94 10.34 -1.94
C VAL A 183 -19.60 9.23 -2.95
N LYS A 184 -20.60 8.50 -3.45
CA LYS A 184 -20.40 7.41 -4.43
C LYS A 184 -20.03 7.88 -5.83
N SER A 185 -20.30 9.15 -6.19
CA SER A 185 -19.91 9.72 -7.49
C SER A 185 -18.46 10.21 -7.51
N SER A 186 -17.81 10.33 -6.35
CA SER A 186 -16.39 10.64 -6.26
C SER A 186 -15.53 9.56 -6.92
N ALA A 187 -14.57 9.98 -7.75
CA ALA A 187 -13.53 9.11 -8.28
C ALA A 187 -12.50 8.68 -7.21
N TYR A 188 -12.43 9.43 -6.11
CA TYR A 188 -11.54 9.21 -4.98
C TYR A 188 -12.23 8.42 -3.87
N GLY A 189 -11.49 7.51 -3.24
CA GLY A 189 -11.99 6.59 -2.22
C GLY A 189 -10.95 6.28 -1.15
N LEU A 190 -10.35 7.31 -0.53
CA LEU A 190 -9.36 7.15 0.52
C LEU A 190 -10.00 6.99 1.91
N SER A 191 -10.65 8.06 2.39
CA SER A 191 -11.26 8.13 3.71
C SER A 191 -12.56 8.93 3.67
N ALA A 192 -13.51 8.54 4.51
CA ALA A 192 -14.80 9.17 4.72
C ALA A 192 -15.14 9.19 6.22
N ALA A 193 -15.89 10.19 6.65
CA ALA A 193 -16.36 10.30 8.03
C ALA A 193 -17.88 10.47 8.07
N ILE A 194 -18.52 9.81 9.04
CA ILE A 194 -19.97 9.88 9.27
C ILE A 194 -20.17 10.34 10.72
N PHE A 195 -20.76 11.51 10.91
CA PHE A 195 -21.13 12.01 12.23
C PHE A 195 -22.63 11.84 12.45
N THR A 196 -23.00 10.95 13.38
CA THR A 196 -24.42 10.67 13.70
C THR A 196 -24.58 10.01 15.07
N GLN A 197 -25.74 10.21 15.69
CA GLN A 197 -26.13 9.49 16.90
C GLN A 197 -26.63 8.07 16.59
N ASN A 198 -27.13 7.81 15.37
CA ASN A 198 -27.63 6.50 14.97
C ASN A 198 -26.51 5.62 14.39
N ARG A 199 -25.85 4.87 15.28
CA ARG A 199 -24.71 4.01 14.92
C ARG A 199 -25.08 2.84 14.00
N PHE A 200 -26.31 2.33 14.08
CA PHE A 200 -26.78 1.27 13.18
C PHE A 200 -26.91 1.81 11.76
N ASN A 201 -27.46 3.01 11.60
CA ASN A 201 -27.54 3.64 10.29
C ASN A 201 -26.14 3.97 9.75
N ALA A 202 -25.24 4.47 10.61
CA ALA A 202 -23.85 4.71 10.22
C ALA A 202 -23.17 3.45 9.64
N LEU A 203 -23.40 2.28 10.26
CA LEU A 203 -22.87 1.00 9.77
C LEU A 203 -23.49 0.57 8.42
N ASN A 204 -24.76 0.89 8.18
CA ASN A 204 -25.41 0.61 6.90
C ASN A 204 -24.84 1.53 5.81
N ILE A 205 -24.71 2.82 6.08
CA ILE A 205 -24.13 3.80 5.16
C ILE A 205 -22.67 3.45 4.86
N SER A 206 -21.87 3.10 5.88
CA SER A 206 -20.45 2.81 5.70
C SER A 206 -20.20 1.62 4.76
N ARG A 207 -21.12 0.65 4.68
CA ARG A 207 -21.02 -0.49 3.75
C ARG A 207 -21.16 -0.08 2.28
N GLU A 208 -21.79 1.05 2.03
CA GLU A 208 -22.03 1.57 0.68
C GLU A 208 -20.91 2.51 0.20
N ILE A 209 -20.02 2.94 1.11
CA ILE A 209 -18.89 3.84 0.82
C ILE A 209 -17.67 3.00 0.40
N ARG A 210 -17.01 3.40 -0.70
CA ARG A 210 -15.78 2.76 -1.21
C ARG A 210 -14.51 3.44 -0.70
N ALA A 211 -14.40 3.58 0.61
CA ALA A 211 -13.27 4.19 1.31
C ALA A 211 -13.19 3.64 2.74
N ALA A 212 -12.12 3.94 3.48
CA ALA A 212 -12.16 3.79 4.93
C ALA A 212 -13.26 4.70 5.50
N ALA A 213 -14.09 4.19 6.42
CA ALA A 213 -15.21 4.94 6.98
C ALA A 213 -15.06 5.07 8.50
N HIS A 214 -14.96 6.30 8.97
CA HIS A 214 -14.83 6.63 10.39
C HIS A 214 -16.16 7.15 10.93
N VAL A 215 -16.74 6.48 11.92
CA VAL A 215 -18.01 6.90 12.53
C VAL A 215 -17.71 7.72 13.79
N ASN A 216 -18.19 8.97 13.81
CA ASN A 216 -17.97 9.94 14.88
C ASN A 216 -16.48 10.23 15.16
N SER A 217 -15.66 10.16 14.13
CA SER A 217 -14.26 10.57 14.13
C SER A 217 -13.92 11.25 12.80
N LEU A 218 -12.79 11.95 12.75
CA LEU A 218 -12.34 12.65 11.56
C LEU A 218 -11.83 11.67 10.49
N THR A 219 -11.70 12.16 9.25
CA THR A 219 -11.14 11.40 8.12
C THR A 219 -9.65 11.11 8.29
N VAL A 220 -8.95 11.88 9.13
CA VAL A 220 -7.55 11.66 9.51
C VAL A 220 -7.53 10.80 10.76
N HIS A 221 -7.43 9.48 10.56
CA HIS A 221 -7.28 8.51 11.62
C HIS A 221 -6.61 7.25 11.06
N ASP A 222 -5.29 7.16 11.23
CA ASP A 222 -4.51 6.00 10.83
C ASP A 222 -3.99 5.27 12.08
N GLU A 223 -3.94 3.96 12.02
CA GLU A 223 -3.34 3.14 13.08
C GLU A 223 -2.42 2.11 12.43
N PRO A 224 -1.21 1.88 12.97
CA PRO A 224 -0.25 0.92 12.41
C PRO A 224 -0.78 -0.51 12.26
N THR A 225 -1.77 -0.85 13.09
CA THR A 225 -2.42 -2.17 13.20
C THR A 225 -3.61 -2.34 12.24
N LEU A 226 -3.98 -1.30 11.50
CA LEU A 226 -5.12 -1.31 10.58
C LEU A 226 -4.64 -1.25 9.12
N PRO A 227 -5.42 -1.77 8.17
CA PRO A 227 -5.14 -1.58 6.76
C PRO A 227 -5.45 -0.15 6.35
N HIS A 228 -4.48 0.51 5.73
CA HIS A 228 -4.68 1.81 5.09
C HIS A 228 -4.55 1.69 3.58
N GLY A 229 -5.40 2.39 2.82
CA GLY A 229 -5.25 2.48 1.38
C GLY A 229 -6.55 2.88 0.69
N GLY A 230 -6.40 3.50 -0.49
CA GLY A 230 -7.53 4.02 -1.24
C GLY A 230 -8.21 3.03 -2.17
N HIS A 231 -9.16 3.56 -2.92
CA HIS A 231 -9.80 2.93 -4.07
C HIS A 231 -9.94 3.96 -5.19
N GLY A 232 -10.05 3.49 -6.44
CA GLY A 232 -10.21 4.36 -7.61
C GLY A 232 -8.97 5.24 -7.83
N ASP A 233 -9.17 6.54 -7.96
CA ASP A 233 -8.09 7.50 -8.22
C ASP A 233 -7.24 7.79 -6.97
N SER A 234 -7.69 7.35 -5.78
CA SER A 234 -6.87 7.34 -4.55
C SER A 234 -5.86 6.20 -4.51
N GLY A 235 -5.84 5.31 -5.51
CA GLY A 235 -4.91 4.20 -5.62
C GLY A 235 -5.53 2.83 -5.28
N TRP A 236 -4.66 1.81 -5.33
CA TRP A 236 -5.01 0.40 -5.13
C TRP A 236 -3.99 -0.28 -4.21
N GLY A 237 -4.42 -1.32 -3.51
CA GLY A 237 -3.60 -2.04 -2.53
C GLY A 237 -3.74 -1.47 -1.12
N ARG A 238 -3.06 -2.08 -0.15
CA ARG A 238 -3.06 -1.64 1.24
C ARG A 238 -1.63 -1.46 1.73
N PHE A 239 -1.44 -0.60 2.72
CA PHE A 239 -0.28 -0.57 3.59
C PHE A 239 -0.74 -0.74 5.05
N GLY A 240 0.22 -0.85 5.96
CA GLY A 240 -0.06 -1.09 7.38
C GLY A 240 -0.20 -2.58 7.71
N ALA A 241 0.38 -2.96 8.86
CA ALA A 241 0.36 -4.31 9.41
C ALA A 241 0.56 -5.43 8.36
N ARG A 242 -0.16 -6.54 8.52
CA ARG A 242 -0.12 -7.68 7.61
C ARG A 242 -0.60 -7.33 6.21
N TRP A 243 -1.66 -6.53 6.06
CA TRP A 243 -2.25 -6.21 4.76
C TRP A 243 -1.25 -5.54 3.81
N GLY A 244 -0.43 -4.62 4.34
CA GLY A 244 0.63 -4.00 3.58
C GLY A 244 1.80 -4.93 3.29
N LEU A 245 2.19 -5.77 4.24
CA LEU A 245 3.31 -6.67 4.07
C LEU A 245 3.01 -7.79 3.07
N ASP A 246 1.76 -8.26 3.01
CA ASP A 246 1.31 -9.26 2.04
C ASP A 246 1.42 -8.78 0.59
N GLU A 247 1.33 -7.47 0.32
CA GLU A 247 1.55 -6.89 -1.02
C GLU A 247 3.01 -7.05 -1.51
N PHE A 248 3.97 -7.30 -0.61
CA PHE A 248 5.37 -7.49 -0.97
C PHE A 248 5.80 -8.96 -0.95
N LEU A 249 4.85 -9.87 -0.78
CA LEU A 249 5.07 -11.30 -0.72
C LEU A 249 4.38 -12.00 -1.89
N HIS A 250 5.00 -13.04 -2.41
CA HIS A 250 4.46 -13.91 -3.45
C HIS A 250 4.41 -15.36 -2.95
N GLU A 251 3.35 -16.06 -3.33
CA GLU A 251 3.15 -17.47 -3.02
C GLU A 251 3.67 -18.36 -4.15
N ARG A 252 4.71 -19.15 -3.87
CA ARG A 252 5.28 -20.10 -4.81
C ARG A 252 4.83 -21.52 -4.46
N THR A 253 4.09 -22.14 -5.37
CA THR A 253 3.60 -23.52 -5.19
C THR A 253 4.55 -24.54 -5.81
N VAL A 254 4.88 -25.59 -5.06
CA VAL A 254 5.59 -26.78 -5.53
C VAL A 254 4.68 -27.99 -5.36
N ILE A 255 4.45 -28.73 -6.45
CA ILE A 255 3.69 -29.98 -6.43
C ILE A 255 4.65 -31.15 -6.56
N LEU A 256 4.61 -32.05 -5.57
CA LEU A 256 5.30 -33.33 -5.58
C LEU A 256 4.32 -34.41 -6.01
N ASN A 257 4.45 -34.88 -7.24
CA ASN A 257 3.71 -36.05 -7.72
C ASN A 257 4.50 -37.33 -7.38
N LYS A 258 3.81 -38.42 -7.05
CA LYS A 258 4.44 -39.74 -7.09
C LYS A 258 5.01 -39.97 -8.49
N TYR A 259 6.23 -40.52 -8.54
CA TYR A 259 6.77 -41.07 -9.77
C TYR A 259 5.79 -42.10 -10.31
N ILE A 260 5.09 -41.76 -11.39
CA ILE A 260 4.54 -42.76 -12.28
C ILE A 260 5.77 -43.31 -12.98
N ILE A 261 6.24 -44.50 -12.58
CA ILE A 261 6.92 -45.35 -13.55
C ILE A 261 5.90 -45.45 -14.67
N MET A 262 6.10 -44.71 -15.77
CA MET A 262 5.31 -44.93 -16.98
C MET A 262 5.35 -46.44 -17.17
N GLN A 263 4.22 -47.11 -17.03
CA GLN A 263 4.06 -48.45 -17.57
C GLN A 263 4.09 -48.32 -19.09
N ALA A 264 5.23 -47.90 -19.62
CA ALA A 264 5.64 -48.11 -20.99
C ALA A 264 5.65 -49.61 -21.31
N SER A 265 5.52 -50.49 -20.31
CA SER A 265 5.34 -51.93 -20.50
C SER A 265 3.89 -52.37 -20.73
N THR A 266 2.86 -51.59 -20.41
CA THR A 266 1.47 -52.08 -20.51
C THR A 266 0.80 -51.57 -21.78
N ILE A 267 0.87 -50.25 -22.05
CA ILE A 267 0.30 -49.68 -23.28
C ILE A 267 1.12 -50.08 -24.52
N ALA A 268 2.46 -50.15 -24.43
CA ALA A 268 3.27 -50.61 -25.56
C ALA A 268 3.12 -52.11 -25.85
N MET A 269 2.81 -52.93 -24.84
CA MET A 269 2.57 -54.37 -25.05
C MET A 269 1.16 -54.67 -25.59
N GLU A 270 0.16 -53.83 -25.29
CA GLU A 270 -1.15 -53.91 -25.96
C GLU A 270 -1.07 -53.48 -27.43
N LEU A 271 -0.35 -52.41 -27.75
CA LEU A 271 -0.14 -51.96 -29.13
C LEU A 271 0.71 -52.92 -29.99
N LEU A 272 1.61 -53.70 -29.37
CA LEU A 272 2.39 -54.74 -30.06
C LEU A 272 1.62 -56.04 -30.29
N LYS A 273 0.55 -56.31 -29.52
CA LYS A 273 -0.30 -57.50 -29.73
C LYS A 273 -1.20 -57.37 -30.96
N ASP A 274 -1.61 -56.16 -31.33
CA ASP A 274 -2.46 -55.91 -32.50
C ASP A 274 -1.70 -55.96 -33.84
N HIS A 275 -0.37 -56.09 -33.83
CA HIS A 275 0.47 -56.17 -35.05
C HIS A 275 1.17 -57.53 -35.26
N GLY A 276 0.80 -58.57 -34.49
CA GLY A 276 1.48 -59.87 -34.48
C GLY A 276 0.87 -61.01 -35.30
N HIS A 277 -0.12 -60.77 -36.16
CA HIS A 277 -0.74 -61.82 -37.01
C HIS A 277 -0.60 -61.52 -38.51
N CYS A 278 0.63 -61.60 -39.02
CA CYS A 278 0.88 -61.94 -40.42
C CYS A 278 1.52 -63.32 -40.47
N SER A 279 0.73 -64.34 -40.84
CA SER A 279 1.26 -65.66 -41.20
C SER A 279 2.06 -65.54 -42.51
N PRO A 280 3.26 -66.15 -42.61
CA PRO A 280 3.94 -66.28 -43.89
C PRO A 280 3.24 -67.39 -44.68
N THR A 281 2.58 -67.03 -45.78
CA THR A 281 2.22 -67.99 -46.83
C THR A 281 3.50 -68.55 -47.42
N ALA A 282 3.61 -69.88 -47.39
CA ALA A 282 4.68 -70.64 -48.03
C ALA A 282 4.52 -70.60 -49.55
N ASP A 283 5.62 -70.29 -50.24
CA ASP A 283 5.80 -70.62 -51.66
C ASP A 283 6.93 -71.66 -51.76
N ILE A 284 6.55 -72.83 -52.30
CA ILE A 284 7.33 -73.95 -52.87
C ILE A 284 8.18 -74.80 -51.92
#